data_AF-A0A8S2V091-F1
#
_entry.id   AF-A0A8S2V091-F1
#
_cell.length_a   1.000
_cell.length_b   1.000
_cell.length_c   1.000
_cell.angle_alpha   90.00
_cell.angle_beta   90.00
_cell.angle_gamma   90.00
#
_symmetry.space_group_name_H-M   'P 1'
#
loop_
_entity.id
_entity.type
_entity.pdbx_description
1 polymer ?
#
loop_
_entity_poly.entity_id
_entity_poly.type
_entity_poly.pdbx_seq_one_letter_code
_entity_poly.pdbx_strand_id
1 'polypeptide(L)' 'IEQFCITSPHDNESWKMFETMIGNAEDFNQQLGIPYRIVNIVSGELNNAAAKKFDLEA' A
#
# COMPACT_ATOMS: atom_id res chain seq x y z
N ILE A 1 -10.36 -3.64 -9.38
CA ILE A 1 -10.88 -2.65 -8.41
C ILE A 1 -9.65 -1.94 -7.83
N GLU A 2 -9.69 -0.62 -7.67
CA GLU A 2 -8.51 0.16 -7.29
C GLU A 2 -8.85 1.18 -6.20
N GLN A 3 -7.92 1.36 -5.25
CA GLN A 3 -8.02 2.38 -4.19
C GLN A 3 -7.28 3.64 -4.64
N PHE A 4 -7.93 4.80 -4.58
CA PHE A 4 -7.31 6.09 -4.89
C PHE A 4 -7.72 7.13 -3.83
N CYS A 5 -6.73 7.78 -3.21
CA CYS A 5 -6.95 8.72 -2.10
C CYS A 5 -6.21 10.03 -2.33
N ILE A 6 -6.90 11.15 -2.15
CA ILE A 6 -6.30 12.49 -2.06
C ILE A 6 -6.27 12.86 -0.59
N THR A 7 -5.08 13.20 -0.07
CA THR A 7 -4.85 13.43 1.36
C THR A 7 -4.24 14.80 1.60
N SER A 8 -4.36 15.29 2.84
CA SER A 8 -3.64 16.50 3.27
C SER A 8 -2.12 16.27 3.14
N PRO A 9 -1.35 17.26 2.67
CA PRO A 9 0.11 17.18 2.67
C PRO A 9 0.72 17.40 4.07
N HIS A 10 -0.09 17.74 5.07
CA HIS A 10 0.35 18.04 6.44
C HIS A 10 0.13 16.85 7.39
N ASP A 11 0.71 16.92 8.58
CA ASP A 11 0.44 16.02 9.72
C ASP A 11 0.63 14.52 9.44
N ASN A 12 1.48 14.20 8.44
CA ASN A 12 1.79 12.85 8.01
C ASN A 12 0.57 12.08 7.47
N GLU A 13 -0.49 12.78 7.05
CA GLU A 13 -1.78 12.18 6.67
C GLU A 13 -1.67 11.23 5.47
N SER A 14 -0.87 11.57 4.47
CA SER A 14 -0.64 10.70 3.31
C SER A 14 -0.03 9.35 3.69
N TRP A 15 0.87 9.33 4.68
CA TRP A 15 1.49 8.11 5.18
C TRP A 15 0.54 7.27 6.03
N LYS A 16 -0.32 7.90 6.84
CA LYS A 16 -1.38 7.18 7.57
C LYS A 16 -2.36 6.52 6.60
N MET A 17 -2.74 7.23 5.54
CA MET A 17 -3.60 6.67 4.49
C MET A 17 -2.89 5.55 3.72
N PHE A 18 -1.59 5.68 3.45
CA PHE A 18 -0.81 4.62 2.80
C PHE A 18 -0.85 3.30 3.59
N GLU A 19 -0.67 3.35 4.92
CA GLU A 19 -0.81 2.17 5.79
C GLU A 19 -2.26 1.65 5.84
N THR A 20 -3.26 2.53 5.74
CA THR A 20 -4.68 2.13 5.65
C THR A 20 -4.97 1.39 4.34
N MET A 21 -4.41 1.85 3.23
CA MET A 21 -4.64 1.26 1.91
C MET A 21 -4.06 -0.16 1.80
N ILE A 22 -2.86 -0.41 2.35
CA ILE A 22 -2.29 -1.76 2.39
C ILE A 22 -3.11 -2.67 3.31
N GLY A 23 -3.55 -2.18 4.48
CA GLY A 23 -4.43 -2.92 5.39
C GLY A 23 -5.75 -3.34 4.74
N ASN A 24 -6.39 -2.46 3.95
CA ASN A 24 -7.59 -2.83 3.20
C ASN A 24 -7.33 -3.96 2.18
N ALA A 25 -6.16 -3.96 1.54
CA ALA A 25 -5.79 -5.00 0.58
C ALA A 25 -5.46 -6.33 1.30
N GLU A 26 -4.83 -6.26 2.47
CA GLU A 26 -4.59 -7.39 3.36
C GLU A 26 -5.90 -8.04 3.81
N ASP A 27 -6.82 -7.25 4.35
CA ASP A 27 -8.12 -7.71 4.83
C ASP A 27 -8.92 -8.38 3.70
N PHE A 28 -8.87 -7.80 2.50
CA PHE A 28 -9.52 -8.37 1.32
C PHE A 28 -8.96 -9.76 0.98
N ASN A 29 -7.63 -9.92 0.92
CA ASN A 29 -7.02 -11.21 0.61
C ASN A 29 -7.22 -12.24 1.73
N GLN A 30 -7.20 -11.81 3.00
CA GLN A 30 -7.51 -12.65 4.15
C GLN A 30 -8.94 -13.19 4.09
N GLN A 31 -9.92 -12.36 3.74
CA GLN A 31 -11.32 -12.77 3.58
C GLN A 31 -11.49 -13.81 2.47
N LEU A 32 -10.64 -13.76 1.43
CA LEU A 32 -10.61 -14.76 0.36
C LEU A 32 -9.84 -16.02 0.74
N GLY A 33 -9.14 -16.04 1.89
CA GLY A 33 -8.31 -17.17 2.32
C GLY A 33 -7.05 -17.35 1.49
N ILE A 34 -6.57 -16.30 0.82
CA ILE A 34 -5.38 -16.34 -0.03
C ILE A 34 -4.16 -16.05 0.84
N PRO A 35 -3.16 -16.96 0.92
CA PRO A 35 -1.91 -16.66 1.62
C PRO A 35 -1.11 -15.62 0.84
N TYR A 36 -0.45 -14.71 1.54
CA TYR A 36 0.37 -13.68 0.90
C TYR A 36 1.52 -13.24 1.81
N ARG A 37 2.40 -12.42 1.24
CA ARG A 37 3.40 -11.64 1.99
C ARG A 37 3.37 -10.18 1.53
N ILE A 38 3.81 -9.28 2.41
CA ILE A 38 4.05 -7.87 2.05
C ILE A 38 5.54 -7.64 1.88
N VAL A 39 5.90 -6.98 0.79
CA VAL A 39 7.28 -6.63 0.44
C VAL A 39 7.41 -5.12 0.32
N ASN A 40 8.41 -4.56 1.00
CA ASN A 40 8.85 -3.18 0.77
C ASN A 40 9.79 -3.14 -0.43
N ILE A 41 9.41 -2.37 -1.45
CA ILE A 41 10.14 -2.33 -2.71
C ILE A 41 11.43 -1.54 -2.54
N VAL A 42 12.52 -2.09 -3.07
CA VAL A 42 13.84 -1.47 -3.03
C VAL A 42 13.84 -0.17 -3.84
N SER A 43 14.66 0.79 -3.41
CA SER A 43 14.67 2.14 -3.99
C SER A 43 14.95 2.17 -5.50
N GLY A 44 15.72 1.21 -6.03
CA GLY A 44 16.02 1.11 -7.46
C GLY A 44 14.83 0.72 -8.35
N GLU A 45 13.78 0.14 -7.75
CA GLU A 45 12.57 -0.31 -8.45
C GLU A 45 11.35 0.61 -8.18
N LEU A 46 11.57 1.75 -7.52
CA LEU A 46 10.54 2.78 -7.36
C LEU A 46 10.37 3.55 -8.68
N ASN A 47 9.13 3.70 -9.12
CA ASN A 47 8.80 4.60 -10.23
C ASN A 47 8.89 6.06 -9.79
N ASN A 48 9.09 6.99 -10.74
CA ASN A 48 9.32 8.42 -10.47
C ASN A 48 8.26 9.11 -9.60
N ALA A 49 7.04 8.58 -9.53
CA ALA A 49 5.94 9.13 -8.75
C ALA A 49 5.86 8.58 -7.31
N ALA A 50 6.56 7.49 -6.99
CA ALA A 50 6.43 6.80 -5.71
C ALA A 50 7.54 7.17 -4.74
N ALA A 51 7.17 7.64 -3.54
CA ALA A 51 8.11 7.86 -2.44
C ALA A 51 8.38 6.57 -1.62
N LYS A 52 7.45 5.62 -1.63
CA LYS A 52 7.53 4.28 -1.03
C LYS A 52 6.49 3.39 -1.71
N LYS A 53 6.76 2.09 -1.79
CA LYS A 53 5.83 1.12 -2.39
C LYS A 53 5.83 -0.17 -1.58
N PHE A 54 4.62 -0.66 -1.30
CA PHE A 54 4.40 -2.00 -0.77
C PHE A 54 3.70 -2.83 -1.83
N ASP A 55 4.21 -4.05 -2.05
CA ASP A 55 3.55 -5.05 -2.86
C ASP A 55 3.03 -6.17 -1.94
N LEU A 56 1.77 -6.55 -2.16
CA LEU A 56 1.18 -7.76 -1.59
C LEU A 56 1.29 -8.85 -2.66
N GLU A 57 2.06 -9.89 -2.37
CA GLU A 57 2.32 -11.01 -3.28
C GLU A 57 1.62 -12.27 -2.73
N ALA A 58 0.66 -12.79 -3.50
CA ALA A 58 -0.14 -13.99 -3.20
C ALA A 58 0.30 -15.19 -4.04
#